data_AF-S5AGG9-F1
#
_entry.id   AF-S5AGG9-F1
#
_cell.length_a   1.000
_cell.length_b   1.000
_cell.length_c   1.000
_cell.angle_alpha   90.00
_cell.angle_beta   90.00
_cell.angle_gamma   90.00
#
_symmetry.space_group_name_H-M   'P 1'
#
loop_
_entity.id
_entity.type
_entity.pdbx_description
1 polymer ?
#
loop_
_entity_poly.entity_id
_entity_poly.type
_entity_poly.pdbx_seq_one_letter_code
_entity_poly.pdbx_strand_id
1 'polypeptide(L)'
;MEQVSSSRTAVSLKRTQPTLEQQRESFKQNRFIAMPLAGTIVWAILGASAPFVSELTITWMLYIGTGAIFYLGAGLSYLTGERFFAKKATSNSFDRLFFVGMLMSLLVFAIALPVAAIDHTTVSLSIGILAGLMWMPLSWAIEHWVGYFHTIARTFGIVGAWYLFPDARVEAISAVIVSVYIVSLIALERRFQTCSEKKRASAQISI
;
A
#
# COMPACT_ATOMS: atom_id res chain seq x y z
N MET A 1 -44.41 -37.13 40.64
CA MET A 1 -43.10 -36.45 40.53
C MET A 1 -42.54 -36.76 39.15
N GLU A 2 -42.91 -35.94 38.18
CA GLU A 2 -42.52 -36.08 36.78
C GLU A 2 -41.45 -35.00 36.53
N GLN A 3 -40.18 -35.41 36.45
CA GLN A 3 -39.10 -34.49 36.10
C GLN A 3 -39.15 -34.24 34.60
N VAL A 4 -39.78 -33.12 34.25
CA VAL A 4 -39.83 -32.57 32.90
C VAL A 4 -38.41 -32.22 32.44
N SER A 5 -38.04 -32.85 31.33
CA SER A 5 -36.96 -32.52 30.43
C SER A 5 -36.79 -31.01 30.23
N SER A 6 -35.59 -30.50 30.48
CA SER A 6 -35.13 -29.26 29.84
C SER A 6 -33.75 -29.47 29.24
N SER A 7 -33.70 -30.24 28.15
CA SER A 7 -32.61 -30.12 27.19
C SER A 7 -32.72 -28.76 26.51
N ARG A 8 -32.21 -27.71 27.17
CA ARG A 8 -31.94 -26.42 26.52
C ARG A 8 -30.98 -26.71 25.38
N THR A 9 -31.51 -26.71 24.17
CA THR A 9 -30.75 -26.75 22.93
C THR A 9 -29.89 -25.50 22.89
N ALA A 10 -28.68 -25.60 23.43
CA ALA A 10 -27.63 -24.65 23.17
C ALA A 10 -27.27 -24.79 21.69
N VAL A 11 -27.98 -24.05 20.84
CA VAL A 11 -27.54 -23.79 19.47
C VAL A 11 -26.23 -23.05 19.62
N SER A 12 -25.13 -23.82 19.60
CA SER A 12 -23.79 -23.29 19.43
C SER A 12 -23.81 -22.55 18.11
N LEU A 13 -23.93 -21.22 18.17
CA LEU A 13 -23.66 -20.32 17.07
C LEU A 13 -22.17 -20.46 16.76
N LYS A 14 -21.81 -21.55 16.08
CA LYS A 14 -20.50 -21.74 15.48
C LYS A 14 -20.39 -20.60 14.48
N ARG A 15 -19.70 -19.52 14.86
CA ARG A 15 -19.48 -18.35 14.03
C ARG A 15 -18.85 -18.83 12.73
N THR A 16 -19.67 -19.00 11.69
CA THR A 16 -19.20 -19.50 10.40
C THR A 16 -18.19 -18.47 9.89
N GLN A 17 -16.96 -18.91 9.66
CA GLN A 17 -15.93 -18.03 9.13
C GLN A 17 -16.42 -17.45 7.78
N PRO A 18 -16.27 -16.14 7.54
CA PRO A 18 -16.72 -15.54 6.29
C PRO A 18 -16.01 -16.20 5.11
N THR A 19 -16.73 -16.39 4.00
CA THR A 19 -16.15 -16.94 2.76
C THR A 19 -15.08 -16.00 2.21
N LEU A 20 -14.18 -16.51 1.34
CA LEU A 20 -13.17 -15.66 0.71
C LEU A 20 -13.80 -14.50 -0.06
N GLU A 21 -14.93 -14.72 -0.73
CA GLU A 21 -15.64 -13.65 -1.44
C GLU A 21 -16.14 -12.56 -0.48
N GLN A 22 -16.74 -12.96 0.65
CA GLN A 22 -17.16 -12.00 1.69
C GLN A 22 -15.97 -11.25 2.30
N GLN A 23 -14.84 -11.92 2.50
CA GLN A 23 -13.60 -11.28 2.96
C GLN A 23 -13.07 -10.27 1.93
N ARG A 24 -13.16 -10.59 0.64
CA ARG A 24 -12.74 -9.70 -0.45
C ARG A 24 -13.62 -8.46 -0.55
N GLU A 25 -14.94 -8.64 -0.51
CA GLU A 25 -15.90 -7.54 -0.51
C GLU A 25 -15.68 -6.60 0.68
N SER A 26 -15.40 -7.16 1.87
CA SER A 26 -15.02 -6.38 3.05
C SER A 26 -13.70 -5.63 2.84
N PHE A 27 -12.69 -6.30 2.26
CA PHE A 27 -11.38 -5.69 1.98
C PHE A 27 -11.49 -4.52 1.00
N LYS A 28 -12.34 -4.63 -0.03
CA LYS A 28 -12.65 -3.54 -0.97
C LYS A 28 -13.21 -2.30 -0.29
N GLN A 29 -13.86 -2.40 0.87
CA GLN A 29 -14.42 -1.22 1.53
C GLN A 29 -13.38 -0.31 2.19
N ASN A 30 -12.13 -0.75 2.35
CA ASN A 30 -11.08 0.09 2.93
C ASN A 30 -10.69 1.23 1.97
N ARG A 31 -10.15 2.31 2.51
CA ARG A 31 -9.80 3.52 1.74
C ARG A 31 -8.46 3.38 1.00
N PHE A 32 -7.45 2.79 1.64
CA PHE A 32 -6.09 2.53 1.14
C PHE A 32 -5.25 3.78 0.81
N ILE A 33 -5.44 4.91 1.50
CA ILE A 33 -4.74 6.16 1.16
C ILE A 33 -3.58 6.49 2.10
N ALA A 34 -3.55 5.95 3.33
CA ALA A 34 -2.54 6.30 4.33
C ALA A 34 -1.10 5.98 3.87
N MET A 35 -0.86 4.76 3.37
CA MET A 35 0.46 4.35 2.88
C MET A 35 0.89 5.11 1.61
N PRO A 36 0.02 5.27 0.58
CA PRO A 36 0.35 6.09 -0.57
C PRO A 36 0.65 7.55 -0.21
N LEU A 37 -0.09 8.12 0.75
CA LEU A 37 0.15 9.48 1.23
C LEU A 37 1.51 9.60 1.92
N ALA A 38 1.87 8.65 2.79
CA ALA A 38 3.20 8.59 3.41
C ALA A 38 4.30 8.50 2.35
N GLY A 39 4.13 7.63 1.34
CA GLY A 39 5.06 7.52 0.23
C GLY A 39 5.21 8.83 -0.55
N THR A 40 4.10 9.51 -0.83
CA THR A 40 4.09 10.81 -1.51
C THR A 40 4.91 11.85 -0.74
N ILE A 41 4.69 11.96 0.57
CA ILE A 41 5.39 12.91 1.44
C ILE A 41 6.89 12.63 1.46
N VAL A 42 7.27 11.37 1.70
CA VAL A 42 8.69 10.98 1.78
C VAL A 42 9.41 11.24 0.46
N TRP A 43 8.84 10.82 -0.67
CA TRP A 43 9.47 11.03 -1.98
C TRP A 43 9.50 12.49 -2.41
N ALA A 44 8.50 13.30 -2.03
CA ALA A 44 8.54 14.74 -2.25
C ALA A 44 9.69 15.40 -1.46
N ILE A 45 9.90 15.01 -0.20
CA ILE A 45 11.01 15.49 0.62
C ILE A 45 12.35 15.06 0.00
N LEU A 46 12.47 13.80 -0.43
CA LEU A 46 13.69 13.29 -1.07
C LEU A 46 14.04 14.10 -2.33
N GLY A 47 13.09 14.26 -3.25
CA GLY A 47 13.31 15.02 -4.47
C GLY A 47 13.61 16.50 -4.23
N ALA A 48 12.96 17.12 -3.24
CA ALA A 48 13.23 18.52 -2.89
C ALA A 48 14.58 18.70 -2.19
N SER A 49 15.04 17.70 -1.43
CA SER A 49 16.30 17.76 -0.68
C SER A 49 17.54 17.45 -1.49
N ALA A 50 17.40 16.61 -2.53
CA ALA A 50 18.50 16.09 -3.33
C ALA A 50 19.51 17.14 -3.83
N PRO A 51 19.11 18.31 -4.39
CA PRO A 51 20.07 19.29 -4.90
C PRO A 51 20.83 20.05 -3.80
N PHE A 52 20.44 19.90 -2.53
CA PHE A 52 20.99 20.67 -1.41
C PHE A 52 21.88 19.84 -0.48
N VAL A 53 22.03 18.54 -0.72
CA VAL A 53 22.74 17.62 0.17
C VAL A 53 23.80 16.82 -0.58
N SER A 54 24.73 16.23 0.16
CA SER A 54 25.75 15.37 -0.44
C SER A 54 25.18 14.04 -0.95
N GLU A 55 25.88 13.38 -1.87
CA GLU A 55 25.52 12.04 -2.37
C GLU A 55 25.38 11.00 -1.24
N LEU A 56 26.28 11.06 -0.25
CA LEU A 56 26.21 10.20 0.93
C LEU A 56 24.92 10.45 1.72
N THR A 57 24.59 11.73 1.95
CA THR A 57 23.39 12.13 2.69
C THR A 57 22.13 11.66 1.97
N ILE A 58 21.99 11.94 0.66
CA ILE A 58 20.78 11.55 -0.08
C ILE A 58 20.64 10.03 -0.16
N THR A 59 21.74 9.28 -0.25
CA THR A 59 21.74 7.82 -0.24
C THR A 59 21.17 7.27 1.08
N TRP A 60 21.64 7.78 2.22
CA TRP A 60 21.07 7.40 3.52
C TRP A 60 19.62 7.83 3.68
N MET A 61 19.26 9.02 3.18
CA MET A 61 17.88 9.48 3.18
C MET A 61 16.97 8.56 2.37
N LEU A 62 17.42 7.99 1.23
CA LEU A 62 16.65 7.03 0.45
C LEU A 62 16.37 5.74 1.24
N TYR A 63 17.37 5.19 1.93
CA TYR A 63 17.19 4.01 2.78
C TYR A 63 16.25 4.27 3.96
N ILE A 64 16.56 5.31 4.74
CA ILE A 64 15.80 5.67 5.95
C ILE A 64 14.39 6.10 5.59
N GLY A 65 14.26 6.96 4.57
CA GLY A 65 12.98 7.45 4.08
C GLY A 65 12.08 6.31 3.62
N THR A 66 12.59 5.38 2.83
CA THR A 66 11.81 4.23 2.36
C THR A 66 11.33 3.37 3.53
N GLY A 67 12.19 3.07 4.50
CA GLY A 67 11.78 2.36 5.72
C GLY A 67 10.75 3.14 6.55
N ALA A 68 10.90 4.47 6.61
CA ALA A 68 10.01 5.35 7.35
C ALA A 68 8.60 5.44 6.76
N ILE A 69 8.40 5.15 5.45
CA ILE A 69 7.07 5.15 4.82
C ILE A 69 6.09 4.24 5.57
N PHE A 70 6.53 3.06 6.03
CA PHE A 70 5.67 2.15 6.76
C PHE A 70 5.18 2.74 8.08
N TYR A 71 6.09 3.30 8.88
CA TYR A 71 5.76 3.88 10.17
C TYR A 71 4.94 5.17 10.03
N LEU A 72 5.28 6.02 9.06
CA LEU A 72 4.51 7.21 8.74
C LEU A 72 3.10 6.84 8.26
N GLY A 73 2.98 5.86 7.36
CA GLY A 73 1.69 5.38 6.86
C GLY A 73 0.84 4.75 7.96
N ALA A 74 1.45 4.01 8.88
CA ALA A 74 0.75 3.53 10.07
C ALA A 74 0.23 4.69 10.94
N GLY A 75 1.02 5.74 11.17
CA GLY A 75 0.58 6.94 11.87
C GLY A 75 -0.57 7.64 11.14
N LEU A 76 -0.42 7.88 9.84
CA LEU A 76 -1.45 8.48 8.99
C LEU A 76 -2.73 7.64 8.94
N SER A 77 -2.65 6.32 9.10
CA SER A 77 -3.84 5.45 9.13
C SER A 77 -4.82 5.81 10.24
N TYR A 78 -4.36 6.41 11.33
CA TYR A 78 -5.25 6.92 12.39
C TYR A 78 -5.98 8.20 11.96
N LEU A 79 -5.31 9.06 11.19
CA LEU A 79 -5.89 10.31 10.66
C LEU A 79 -6.86 10.04 9.50
N THR A 80 -6.56 9.05 8.65
CA THR A 80 -7.41 8.70 7.49
C THR A 80 -8.59 7.79 7.85
N GLY A 81 -8.62 7.29 9.09
CA GLY A 81 -9.65 6.39 9.61
C GLY A 81 -9.43 4.91 9.29
N GLU A 82 -8.31 4.54 8.66
CA GLU A 82 -7.98 3.17 8.24
C GLU A 82 -7.47 2.27 9.39
N ARG A 83 -6.85 2.86 10.42
CA ARG A 83 -6.42 2.22 11.68
C ARG A 83 -5.80 0.82 11.52
N PHE A 84 -4.65 0.71 10.84
CA PHE A 84 -4.05 -0.58 10.47
C PHE A 84 -3.79 -1.55 11.64
N PHE A 85 -3.43 -1.02 12.81
CA PHE A 85 -3.13 -1.83 14.00
C PHE A 85 -4.31 -2.00 14.95
N ALA A 86 -5.52 -1.56 14.57
CA ALA A 86 -6.70 -1.86 15.36
C ALA A 86 -6.93 -3.38 15.39
N LYS A 87 -7.19 -3.93 16.59
CA LYS A 87 -7.55 -5.34 16.75
C LYS A 87 -8.82 -5.63 15.95
N LYS A 88 -8.68 -6.34 14.82
CA LYS A 88 -9.82 -6.86 14.06
C LYS A 88 -10.30 -8.16 14.70
N ALA A 89 -11.62 -8.32 14.83
CA ALA A 89 -12.24 -9.52 15.41
C ALA A 89 -12.01 -10.78 14.56
N THR A 90 -11.63 -10.63 13.29
CA THR A 90 -11.36 -11.72 12.34
C THR A 90 -10.20 -11.31 11.43
N SER A 91 -9.22 -12.19 11.22
CA SER A 91 -8.17 -11.98 10.22
C SER A 91 -8.74 -12.09 8.81
N ASN A 92 -8.31 -11.20 7.91
CA ASN A 92 -8.74 -11.20 6.51
C ASN A 92 -7.60 -11.76 5.63
N SER A 93 -7.92 -12.73 4.79
CA SER A 93 -6.94 -13.37 3.89
C SER A 93 -6.29 -12.38 2.91
N PHE A 94 -6.99 -11.31 2.54
CA PHE A 94 -6.49 -10.28 1.63
C PHE A 94 -5.52 -9.30 2.31
N ASP A 95 -5.68 -9.02 3.60
CA ASP A 95 -4.66 -8.32 4.38
C ASP A 95 -3.35 -9.13 4.35
N ARG A 96 -3.44 -10.45 4.57
CA ARG A 96 -2.29 -11.36 4.49
C ARG A 96 -1.66 -11.40 3.10
N LEU A 97 -2.47 -11.46 2.05
CA LEU A 97 -1.99 -11.43 0.66
C LEU A 97 -1.19 -10.16 0.38
N PHE A 98 -1.68 -9.00 0.83
CA PHE A 98 -0.95 -7.74 0.72
C PHE A 98 0.41 -7.79 1.42
N PHE A 99 0.46 -8.27 2.67
CA PHE A 99 1.73 -8.38 3.41
C PHE A 99 2.73 -9.35 2.78
N VAL A 100 2.26 -10.48 2.24
CA VAL A 100 3.13 -11.43 1.50
C VAL A 100 3.66 -10.78 0.23
N GLY A 101 2.83 -10.04 -0.52
CA GLY A 101 3.26 -9.29 -1.69
C GLY A 101 4.27 -8.18 -1.37
N MET A 102 4.09 -7.50 -0.24
CA MET A 102 5.05 -6.53 0.29
C MET A 102 6.38 -7.19 0.63
N LEU A 103 6.37 -8.31 1.37
CA LEU A 103 7.58 -9.05 1.69
C LEU A 103 8.31 -9.52 0.43
N MET A 104 7.58 -10.07 -0.54
CA MET A 104 8.14 -10.45 -1.84
C MET A 104 8.81 -9.27 -2.55
N SER A 105 8.20 -8.08 -2.48
CA SER A 105 8.78 -6.85 -3.04
C SER A 105 10.08 -6.47 -2.33
N LEU A 106 10.13 -6.63 -1.00
CA LEU A 106 11.34 -6.36 -0.20
C LEU A 106 12.46 -7.36 -0.48
N LEU A 107 12.17 -8.58 -0.94
CA LEU A 107 13.24 -9.52 -1.32
C LEU A 107 14.11 -9.00 -2.47
N VAL A 108 13.63 -8.04 -3.27
CA VAL A 108 14.44 -7.35 -4.29
C VAL A 108 15.62 -6.59 -3.68
N PHE A 109 15.61 -6.28 -2.37
CA PHE A 109 16.79 -5.75 -1.69
C PHE A 109 18.01 -6.68 -1.76
N ALA A 110 17.81 -7.99 -1.89
CA ALA A 110 18.91 -8.94 -2.10
C ALA A 110 19.68 -8.70 -3.41
N ILE A 111 19.06 -8.03 -4.37
CA ILE A 111 19.70 -7.58 -5.63
C ILE A 111 20.11 -6.10 -5.51
N ALA A 112 19.24 -5.26 -4.96
CA ALA A 112 19.47 -3.82 -4.87
C ALA A 112 20.73 -3.47 -4.05
N LEU A 113 20.95 -4.13 -2.90
CA LEU A 113 22.07 -3.81 -2.01
C LEU A 113 23.43 -4.17 -2.64
N PRO A 114 23.65 -5.37 -3.21
CA PRO A 114 24.91 -5.67 -3.89
C PRO A 114 25.18 -4.76 -5.10
N VAL A 115 24.17 -4.46 -5.91
CA VAL A 115 24.33 -3.56 -7.07
C VAL A 115 24.65 -2.15 -6.61
N ALA A 116 23.97 -1.66 -5.56
CA ALA A 116 24.27 -0.37 -4.95
C ALA A 116 25.65 -0.29 -4.31
N ALA A 117 26.26 -1.41 -3.91
CA ALA A 117 27.64 -1.43 -3.41
C ALA A 117 28.68 -1.25 -4.52
N ILE A 118 28.31 -1.55 -5.77
CA ILE A 118 29.16 -1.33 -6.96
C ILE A 118 28.93 0.08 -7.52
N ASP A 119 27.66 0.49 -7.61
CA ASP A 119 27.26 1.81 -8.09
C ASP A 119 26.11 2.36 -7.24
N HIS A 120 26.45 3.28 -6.34
CA HIS A 120 25.49 3.91 -5.41
C HIS A 120 24.37 4.68 -6.13
N THR A 121 24.56 5.10 -7.38
CA THR A 121 23.53 5.81 -8.15
C THR A 121 22.33 4.93 -8.53
N THR A 122 22.45 3.61 -8.36
CA THR A 122 21.39 2.64 -8.57
C THR A 122 20.40 2.54 -7.40
N VAL A 123 20.68 3.20 -6.25
CA VAL A 123 19.82 3.16 -5.06
C VAL A 123 18.44 3.73 -5.35
N SER A 124 18.36 4.92 -5.96
CA SER A 124 17.08 5.56 -6.30
C SER A 124 16.28 4.76 -7.34
N LEU A 125 16.97 4.14 -8.31
CA LEU A 125 16.38 3.26 -9.30
C LEU A 125 15.75 2.01 -8.65
N SER A 126 16.57 1.26 -7.92
CA SER A 126 16.20 -0.05 -7.36
C SER A 126 15.15 0.06 -6.26
N ILE A 127 15.36 0.94 -5.28
CA ILE A 127 14.41 1.20 -4.19
C ILE A 127 13.13 1.83 -4.73
N GLY A 128 13.27 2.73 -5.70
CA GLY A 128 12.16 3.34 -6.41
C GLY A 128 11.25 2.30 -7.06
N ILE A 129 11.80 1.28 -7.72
CA ILE A 129 10.99 0.23 -8.37
C ILE A 129 10.42 -0.75 -7.35
N LEU A 130 11.25 -1.30 -6.45
CA LEU A 130 10.82 -2.39 -5.56
C LEU A 130 9.67 -1.96 -4.65
N ALA A 131 9.67 -0.73 -4.15
CA ALA A 131 8.60 -0.22 -3.28
C ALA A 131 7.25 -0.07 -4.01
N GLY A 132 7.24 -0.11 -5.34
CA GLY A 132 6.03 -0.10 -6.17
C GLY A 132 5.46 -1.49 -6.48
N LEU A 133 6.21 -2.58 -6.30
CA LEU A 133 5.80 -3.92 -6.75
C LEU A 133 4.59 -4.47 -5.98
N MET A 134 4.46 -4.13 -4.70
CA MET A 134 3.36 -4.58 -3.83
C MET A 134 1.97 -4.05 -4.25
N TRP A 135 1.91 -3.09 -5.18
CA TRP A 135 0.65 -2.55 -5.68
C TRP A 135 -0.09 -3.51 -6.61
N MET A 136 0.61 -4.40 -7.31
CA MET A 136 0.01 -5.41 -8.19
C MET A 136 -0.96 -6.34 -7.44
N PRO A 137 -0.55 -7.03 -6.34
CA PRO A 137 -1.47 -7.87 -5.58
C PRO A 137 -2.59 -7.07 -4.89
N LEU A 138 -2.35 -5.81 -4.50
CA LEU A 138 -3.41 -4.93 -4.01
C LEU A 138 -4.48 -4.71 -5.09
N SER A 139 -4.07 -4.36 -6.31
CA SER A 139 -4.96 -4.14 -7.46
C SER A 139 -5.83 -5.35 -7.74
N TRP A 140 -5.23 -6.54 -7.73
CA TRP A 140 -5.95 -7.79 -7.88
C TRP A 140 -6.95 -7.98 -6.74
N ALA A 141 -6.53 -7.81 -5.48
CA ALA A 141 -7.39 -8.00 -4.32
C ALA A 141 -8.63 -7.10 -4.33
N ILE A 142 -8.47 -5.82 -4.70
CA ILE A 142 -9.56 -4.84 -4.70
C ILE A 142 -10.34 -4.76 -6.03
N GLU A 143 -9.95 -5.54 -7.04
CA GLU A 143 -10.54 -5.52 -8.40
C GLU A 143 -10.59 -4.13 -9.03
N HIS A 144 -9.45 -3.44 -8.99
CA HIS A 144 -9.31 -2.11 -9.55
C HIS A 144 -8.02 -2.02 -10.37
N TRP A 145 -7.96 -1.13 -11.35
CA TRP A 145 -6.80 -0.99 -12.25
C TRP A 145 -5.60 -0.26 -11.61
N VAL A 146 -5.85 0.50 -10.56
CA VAL A 146 -4.90 1.50 -10.02
C VAL A 146 -3.53 0.94 -9.65
N GLY A 147 -3.45 -0.26 -9.09
CA GLY A 147 -2.17 -0.86 -8.70
C GLY A 147 -1.37 -1.36 -9.89
N TYR A 148 -2.03 -1.89 -10.92
CA TYR A 148 -1.35 -2.21 -12.19
C TYR A 148 -0.76 -0.95 -12.83
N PHE A 149 -1.54 0.13 -12.92
CA PHE A 149 -1.03 1.41 -13.38
C PHE A 149 0.12 1.91 -12.51
N HIS A 150 -0.04 1.89 -11.19
CA HIS A 150 0.97 2.37 -10.25
C HIS A 150 2.31 1.67 -10.49
N THR A 151 2.33 0.33 -10.50
CA THR A 151 3.56 -0.43 -10.67
C THR A 151 4.17 -0.23 -12.06
N ILE A 152 3.37 -0.29 -13.13
CA ILE A 152 3.86 -0.22 -14.50
C ILE A 152 4.37 1.19 -14.82
N ALA A 153 3.56 2.23 -14.60
CA ALA A 153 3.93 3.61 -14.89
C ALA A 153 5.14 4.05 -14.05
N ARG A 154 5.19 3.66 -12.77
CA ARG A 154 6.34 3.91 -11.91
C ARG A 154 7.59 3.23 -12.43
N THR A 155 7.53 1.94 -12.80
CA THR A 155 8.71 1.21 -13.25
C THR A 155 9.29 1.82 -14.52
N PHE A 156 8.48 2.03 -15.56
CA PHE A 156 8.94 2.62 -16.81
C PHE A 156 9.37 4.08 -16.64
N GLY A 157 8.62 4.87 -15.86
CA GLY A 157 8.96 6.26 -15.58
C GLY A 157 10.28 6.39 -14.83
N ILE A 158 10.55 5.52 -13.85
CA ILE A 158 11.81 5.51 -13.10
C ILE A 158 12.98 5.12 -13.99
N VAL A 159 12.83 4.06 -14.79
CA VAL A 159 13.88 3.64 -15.74
C VAL A 159 14.16 4.77 -16.73
N GLY A 160 13.12 5.37 -17.32
CA GLY A 160 13.25 6.51 -18.22
C GLY A 160 13.95 7.70 -17.56
N ALA A 161 13.52 8.09 -16.36
CA ALA A 161 14.13 9.19 -15.62
C ALA A 161 15.60 8.94 -15.29
N TRP A 162 15.96 7.71 -14.92
CA TRP A 162 17.34 7.35 -14.58
C TRP A 162 18.31 7.48 -15.76
N TYR A 163 17.84 7.15 -16.97
CA TYR A 163 18.63 7.31 -18.20
C TYR A 163 18.64 8.74 -18.75
N LEU A 164 17.51 9.45 -18.67
CA LEU A 164 17.36 10.79 -19.25
C LEU A 164 17.98 11.91 -18.37
N PHE A 165 18.09 11.69 -17.06
CA PHE A 165 18.59 12.68 -16.10
C PHE A 165 19.72 12.10 -15.24
N PRO A 166 20.89 11.77 -15.82
CA PRO A 166 21.99 11.12 -15.09
C PRO A 166 22.55 11.97 -13.93
N ASP A 167 22.50 13.29 -14.05
CA ASP A 167 23.01 14.23 -13.03
C ASP A 167 21.95 14.65 -11.99
N ALA A 168 20.67 14.28 -12.22
CA ALA A 168 19.54 14.67 -11.37
C ALA A 168 18.61 13.46 -11.12
N ARG A 169 19.22 12.28 -10.92
CA ARG A 169 18.51 11.00 -10.85
C ARG A 169 17.49 10.98 -9.73
N VAL A 170 17.84 11.46 -8.52
CA VAL A 170 16.96 11.39 -7.36
C VAL A 170 15.77 12.33 -7.53
N GLU A 171 16.01 13.53 -8.05
CA GLU A 171 15.02 14.56 -8.34
C GLU A 171 14.00 14.06 -9.36
N ALA A 172 14.49 13.60 -10.53
CA ALA A 172 13.65 13.14 -11.62
C ALA A 172 12.84 11.89 -11.23
N ILE A 173 13.46 10.92 -10.55
CA ILE A 173 12.79 9.72 -10.05
C ILE A 173 11.74 10.08 -9.00
N SER A 174 12.06 10.99 -8.06
CA SER A 174 11.12 11.45 -7.05
C SER A 174 9.90 12.13 -7.68
N ALA A 175 10.11 12.97 -8.70
CA ALA A 175 9.03 13.62 -9.43
C ALA A 175 8.10 12.61 -10.13
N VAL A 176 8.68 11.57 -10.76
CA VAL A 176 7.90 10.46 -11.33
C VAL A 176 7.08 9.76 -10.26
N ILE A 177 7.70 9.38 -9.14
CA ILE A 177 7.04 8.63 -8.07
C ILE A 177 5.90 9.44 -7.46
N VAL A 178 6.12 10.72 -7.14
CA VAL A 178 5.08 11.62 -6.62
C VAL A 178 3.93 11.75 -7.62
N SER A 179 4.22 11.94 -8.91
CA SER A 179 3.19 12.04 -9.95
C SER A 179 2.32 10.77 -10.03
N VAL A 180 2.94 9.59 -10.00
CA VAL A 180 2.23 8.30 -9.99
C VAL A 180 1.40 8.14 -8.72
N TYR A 181 1.93 8.54 -7.56
CA TYR A 181 1.19 8.51 -6.30
C TYR A 181 -0.03 9.43 -6.33
N ILE A 182 0.07 10.66 -6.85
CA ILE A 182 -1.05 11.59 -6.97
C ILE A 182 -2.19 10.96 -7.76
N VAL A 183 -1.89 10.39 -8.94
CA VAL A 183 -2.90 9.68 -9.75
C VAL A 183 -3.51 8.51 -8.97
N SER A 184 -2.69 7.76 -8.26
CA SER A 184 -3.13 6.60 -7.47
C SER A 184 -4.03 6.99 -6.30
N LEU A 185 -3.68 8.07 -5.59
CA LEU A 185 -4.47 8.64 -4.48
C LEU A 185 -5.84 9.09 -4.97
N ILE A 186 -5.89 9.83 -6.08
CA ILE A 186 -7.17 10.27 -6.69
C ILE A 186 -8.02 9.06 -7.08
N ALA A 187 -7.42 8.06 -7.72
CA ALA A 187 -8.14 6.86 -8.15
C ALA A 187 -8.69 6.04 -6.97
N LEU A 188 -7.91 5.88 -5.89
CA LEU A 188 -8.33 5.17 -4.68
C LEU A 188 -9.42 5.92 -3.92
N GLU A 189 -9.32 7.24 -3.82
CA GLU A 189 -10.32 8.08 -3.16
C GLU A 189 -11.66 8.02 -3.91
N ARG A 190 -11.65 8.17 -5.24
CA ARG A 190 -12.86 8.02 -6.06
C ARG A 190 -13.50 6.64 -5.91
N ARG A 191 -12.68 5.58 -5.92
CA ARG A 191 -13.14 4.21 -5.70
C ARG A 191 -13.82 4.07 -4.33
N PHE A 192 -13.22 4.62 -3.28
CA PHE A 192 -13.78 4.58 -1.92
C PHE A 192 -15.12 5.32 -1.81
N GLN A 193 -15.27 6.47 -2.47
CA GLN A 193 -16.52 7.22 -2.55
C GLN A 193 -17.62 6.38 -3.21
N THR A 194 -17.34 5.78 -4.38
CA THR A 194 -18.28 4.90 -5.07
C THR A 194 -18.71 3.69 -4.23
N CYS A 195 -17.77 3.05 -3.51
CA CYS A 195 -18.09 1.95 -2.60
C CYS A 195 -18.98 2.42 -1.44
N SER A 196 -18.70 3.59 -0.88
CA SER A 196 -19.46 4.18 0.23
C SER A 196 -20.89 4.56 -0.18
N GLU A 197 -21.08 5.11 -1.37
CA GLU A 197 -22.40 5.43 -1.93
C GLU A 197 -23.24 4.18 -2.14
N LYS A 198 -22.68 3.14 -2.78
CA LYS A 198 -23.37 1.85 -2.98
C LYS A 198 -23.83 1.25 -1.65
N LYS A 199 -22.95 1.27 -0.63
CA LYS A 199 -23.26 0.76 0.70
C LYS A 199 -24.43 1.52 1.36
N ARG A 200 -24.47 2.85 1.21
CA ARG A 200 -25.57 3.69 1.74
C ARG A 200 -26.89 3.41 1.01
N ALA A 201 -26.86 3.28 -0.32
CA ALA A 201 -28.04 2.97 -1.12
C ALA A 201 -28.65 1.60 -0.75
N SER A 202 -27.84 0.55 -0.58
CA SER A 202 -28.31 -0.77 -0.14
C SER A 202 -28.94 -0.76 1.25
N ALA A 203 -28.40 0.05 2.17
CA ALA A 203 -28.95 0.18 3.51
C ALA A 203 -30.33 0.88 3.51
N GLN A 204 -30.57 1.84 2.62
CA GLN A 204 -31.86 2.53 2.51
C GLN A 204 -32.97 1.63 1.94
N ILE A 205 -32.64 0.69 1.05
CA ILE A 205 -33.61 -0.26 0.46
C ILE A 205 -33.99 -1.37 1.46
N SER A 206 -33.18 -1.57 2.51
CA SER A 206 -33.37 -2.65 3.50
C SER A 206 -34.19 -2.21 4.74
N ILE A 207 -34.67 -0.96 4.76
CA ILE A 207 -35.52 -0.35 5.80
C ILE A 207 -36.92 -0.18 5.22
#